data_AF-A0A975GSN8-F1
#
_entry.id   AF-A0A975GSN8-F1
#
_cell.length_a   1.000
_cell.length_b   1.000
_cell.length_c   1.000
_cell.angle_alpha   90.00
_cell.angle_beta   90.00
_cell.angle_gamma   90.00
#
_symmetry.space_group_name_H-M   'P 1'
#
loop_
_entity.id
_entity.type
_entity.pdbx_description
1 polymer ?
#
loop_
_entity_poly.entity_id
_entity_poly.type
_entity_poly.pdbx_seq_one_letter_code
_entity_poly.pdbx_strand_id
1 'polypeptide(L)' 'MEQRQQIIQLLETSPSLKHGIDEKVKKAYANAVEYAALETGIPQADFPRTCPYSMEQALDKRFLS' A
#
# COMPACT_ATOMS: atom_id res chain seq x y z
N MET A 1 -6.40 4.75 12.34
CA MET A 1 -5.59 3.76 13.10
C MET A 1 -6.11 2.33 13.00
N GLU A 2 -7.39 2.10 12.72
CA GLU A 2 -7.99 0.74 12.70
C GLU A 2 -7.76 -0.04 11.40
N GLN A 3 -7.75 0.63 10.23
CA GLN A 3 -7.61 -0.05 8.93
C GLN A 3 -6.32 -0.86 8.80
N ARG A 4 -5.17 -0.33 9.25
CA ARG A 4 -3.89 -1.07 9.22
C ARG A 4 -3.95 -2.34 10.06
N GLN A 5 -4.62 -2.28 11.22
CA GLN A 5 -4.69 -3.41 12.14
C GLN A 5 -5.64 -4.50 11.64
N GLN A 6 -6.76 -4.10 11.02
CA GLN A 6 -7.67 -5.02 10.33
C GLN A 6 -6.99 -5.73 9.15
N ILE A 7 -6.17 -5.01 8.38
CA ILE A 7 -5.41 -5.62 7.26
C ILE A 7 -4.38 -6.62 7.81
N ILE A 8 -3.64 -6.29 8.87
CA ILE A 8 -2.69 -7.23 9.50
C ILE A 8 -3.40 -8.51 9.95
N GLN A 9 -4.52 -8.39 10.69
CA GLN A 9 -5.27 -9.56 11.17
C GLN A 9 -5.84 -10.40 10.01
N LEU A 10 -6.32 -9.76 8.94
CA LEU A 10 -6.81 -10.47 7.76
C LEU A 10 -5.70 -11.28 7.08
N LEU A 11 -4.46 -10.78 7.10
CA LEU A 11 -3.30 -11.46 6.53
C LEU A 11 -2.72 -12.56 7.40
N GLU A 12 -2.84 -12.44 8.72
CA GLU A 12 -2.48 -13.50 9.65
C GLU A 12 -3.46 -14.69 9.56
N THR A 13 -4.75 -14.41 9.36
CA THR A 13 -5.80 -15.43 9.32
C THR A 13 -6.00 -16.09 7.96
N SER A 14 -5.45 -15.52 6.87
CA SER A 14 -5.60 -16.04 5.50
C SER A 14 -4.25 -16.22 4.79
N PRO A 15 -3.56 -17.36 4.96
CA PRO A 15 -2.28 -17.64 4.30
C PRO A 15 -2.37 -17.63 2.78
N SER A 16 -3.51 -18.01 2.21
CA SER A 16 -3.80 -17.94 0.77
C SER A 16 -3.85 -16.51 0.25
N LEU A 17 -4.25 -15.55 1.10
CA LEU A 17 -4.26 -14.13 0.78
C LEU A 17 -2.84 -13.56 0.67
N LYS A 18 -1.87 -14.13 1.40
CA LYS A 18 -0.45 -13.78 1.26
C LYS A 18 0.11 -14.14 -0.11
N HIS A 19 -0.40 -15.20 -0.76
CA HIS A 19 0.11 -15.57 -2.09
C HIS A 19 -0.27 -14.57 -3.18
N GLY A 20 -1.40 -13.87 -3.02
CA GLY A 20 -1.88 -12.84 -3.95
C GLY A 20 -1.68 -11.41 -3.48
N ILE A 21 -1.01 -11.17 -2.34
CA ILE A 21 -0.93 -9.83 -1.78
C ILE A 21 -0.02 -8.91 -2.58
N ASP A 22 1.06 -9.44 -3.13
CA ASP A 22 2.03 -8.63 -3.88
C ASP A 22 1.37 -7.89 -5.05
N GLU A 23 0.56 -8.62 -5.82
CA GLU A 23 -0.24 -8.06 -6.92
C GLU A 23 -1.31 -7.08 -6.42
N LYS A 24 -1.95 -7.37 -5.28
CA LYS A 24 -2.92 -6.45 -4.66
C LYS A 24 -2.26 -5.16 -4.18
N VAL A 25 -1.05 -5.23 -3.63
CA VAL A 25 -0.26 -4.08 -3.17
C VAL A 25 0.19 -3.23 -4.35
N LYS A 26 0.69 -3.84 -5.43
CA LYS A 26 1.01 -3.13 -6.67
C LYS A 26 -0.18 -2.35 -7.20
N LYS A 27 -1.36 -2.98 -7.26
CA LYS A 27 -2.60 -2.31 -7.69
C LYS A 27 -3.02 -1.19 -6.74
N ALA A 28 -2.96 -1.42 -5.44
CA ALA A 28 -3.30 -0.41 -4.43
C ALA A 28 -2.36 0.80 -4.52
N TYR A 29 -1.06 0.57 -4.73
CA TYR A 29 -0.07 1.62 -4.90
C TYR A 29 -0.29 2.43 -6.18
N ALA A 30 -0.57 1.77 -7.31
CA ALA A 30 -0.90 2.47 -8.56
C ALA A 30 -2.11 3.39 -8.40
N ASN A 31 -3.17 2.92 -7.73
CA ASN A 31 -4.32 3.75 -7.41
C ASN A 31 -3.94 4.93 -6.50
N ALA A 32 -3.11 4.71 -5.47
CA ALA A 32 -2.66 5.76 -4.58
C ALA A 32 -1.86 6.85 -5.31
N VAL A 33 -1.01 6.47 -6.28
CA VAL A 33 -0.30 7.41 -7.16
C VAL A 33 -1.29 8.23 -7.99
N GLU A 34 -2.33 7.61 -8.55
CA GLU A 34 -3.36 8.31 -9.32
C GLU A 34 -4.09 9.36 -8.45
N TYR A 35 -4.54 8.97 -7.26
CA TYR A 35 -5.18 9.91 -6.33
C TYR A 35 -4.25 11.03 -5.90
N ALA A 36 -3.01 10.71 -5.51
CA ALA A 36 -2.04 11.70 -5.08
C ALA A 36 -1.70 12.69 -6.21
N ALA A 37 -1.55 12.21 -7.45
CA ALA A 37 -1.33 13.07 -8.61
C ALA A 37 -2.51 14.02 -8.86
N LEU A 38 -3.75 13.52 -8.74
CA LEU A 38 -4.96 14.33 -8.87
C LEU A 38 -5.07 15.39 -7.77
N GLU A 39 -4.76 15.04 -6.51
CA GLU A 39 -4.88 15.95 -5.37
C GLU A 39 -3.75 17.00 -5.31
N THR A 40 -2.53 16.60 -5.65
CA THR A 40 -1.33 17.47 -5.51
C THR A 40 -0.95 18.19 -6.80
N GLY A 41 -1.45 17.74 -7.94
CA GLY A 41 -1.04 18.21 -9.27
C GLY A 41 0.35 17.73 -9.71
N ILE A 42 1.01 16.88 -8.92
CA ILE A 42 2.30 16.28 -9.29
C ILE A 42 2.06 15.25 -10.41
N PRO A 43 2.83 15.27 -11.50
CA PRO A 43 2.71 14.26 -12.56
C PRO A 43 2.93 12.84 -12.03
N GLN A 44 2.13 11.87 -12.47
CA GLN A 44 2.32 10.46 -12.09
C GLN A 44 3.73 9.92 -12.42
N ALA A 45 4.38 10.48 -13.44
CA ALA A 45 5.73 10.12 -13.84
C ALA A 45 6.82 10.46 -12.79
N ASP A 46 6.52 11.39 -11.89
CA ASP A 46 7.42 11.80 -10.81
C ASP A 46 7.30 10.90 -9.58
N PHE A 47 6.25 10.06 -9.52
CA PHE A 47 6.12 9.04 -8.49
C PHE A 47 6.96 7.81 -8.83
N PRO A 48 7.48 7.08 -7.83
CA PRO A 48 8.16 5.80 -8.06
C PRO A 48 7.24 4.83 -8.80
N ARG A 49 7.73 4.15 -9.83
CA ARG A 49 6.96 3.18 -10.65
C ARG A 49 6.49 1.95 -9.88
N THR A 50 7.18 1.61 -8.81
CA THR A 50 6.86 0.51 -7.91
C THR A 50 6.78 1.03 -6.48
N CYS A 51 5.94 0.41 -5.65
CA CYS A 51 5.84 0.77 -4.25
C CYS A 51 7.24 0.68 -3.60
N PRO A 52 7.81 1.77 -3.08
CA PRO A 52 9.13 1.77 -2.47
C PRO A 52 9.14 1.12 -1.08
N TYR A 53 7.96 0.87 -0.53
CA TYR A 53 7.77 0.33 0.81
C TYR A 53 7.41 -1.15 0.76
N SER A 54 7.99 -1.93 1.66
CA SER A 54 7.53 -3.29 1.90
C SER A 54 6.12 -3.26 2.53
N MET A 55 5.40 -4.38 2.45
CA MET A 55 4.08 -4.48 3.08
C MET A 55 4.16 -4.24 4.60
N GLU A 56 5.24 -4.70 5.24
CA GLU A 56 5.50 -4.47 6.66
C GLU A 56 5.67 -2.97 6.95
N GLN A 57 6.41 -2.23 6.12
CA GLN A 57 6.56 -0.78 6.26
C GLN A 57 5.25 -0.02 5.98
N ALA A 58 4.49 -0.42 4.96
CA ALA A 58 3.21 0.21 4.63
C ALA A 58 2.15 0.02 5.73
N LEU A 59 2.21 -1.11 6.45
CA LEU A 59 1.34 -1.45 7.57
C LEU A 59 1.87 -1.00 8.94
N ASP A 60 3.15 -0.63 9.04
CA ASP A 60 3.71 -0.11 10.28
C ASP A 60 3.12 1.28 10.56
N LYS A 61 2.47 1.40 11.72
CA LYS A 61 1.85 2.65 12.17
C LYS A 61 2.86 3.77 12.42
N ARG A 62 4.13 3.43 12.62
CA ARG A 62 5.22 4.37 12.92
C ARG A 62 5.95 4.86 11.67
N PHE A 63 5.63 4.32 10.49
CA PHE A 63 6.42 4.55 9.27
C PHE A 63 6.18 5.91 8.57
N LEU A 64 5.28 6.76 9.09
CA LEU A 64 5.08 8.14 8.61
C LEU A 64 4.81 9.10 9.79
N SER A 65 5.31 8.75 10.97
CA SER A 65 5.16 9.54 12.20
C SER A 65 6.22 10.63 12.31
#